data_AF-A0A0Q5E101-F1
#
_entry.id   AF-A0A0Q5E101-F1
#
_cell.length_a   1.000
_cell.length_b   1.000
_cell.length_c   1.000
_cell.angle_alpha   90.00
_cell.angle_beta   90.00
_cell.angle_gamma   90.00
#
_symmetry.space_group_name_H-M   'P 1'
#
loop_
_entity.id
_entity.type
_entity.pdbx_description
1 polymer ?
#
loop_
_entity_poly.entity_id
_entity_poly.type
_entity_poly.pdbx_seq_one_letter_code
_entity_poly.pdbx_strand_id
1 'polypeptide(L)'
;MQALPEPLDTSALTRPFPGHEVRAQWPAFVAEDRDARDRIGRLRRLTTTLGALGGLFGIFFFGLVGLLAYAQGGRNAGGIAFGMGTLVVVMILLAVILVRMTVRVWSRRTLKRTHLRLAAFAQANGFDYRVGPIALQRDMPWWSRGSANLHRVFRSREPRGIEMANYEVIGNRKNLAAPFGGYCALRMPVALPHILLRAQDGRRRGMTGAGAPADAQRLSLEGGFDRHFQLYCPIGYEADALYLFTPDVMARLLDHVRGFDVEIVDDWLLLVTTKDLVTTRPEDWRDIADAVDALDDRVERWARWRETRGDRRSAAADESASTKTAAGRVSTRGRRLAVRMSLDDILMWSALALFVVGLVFGLLR
;
A
#
# COMPACT_ATOMS: atom_id res chain seq x y z
N MET A 1 16.37 17.17 15.09
CA MET A 1 17.04 15.89 14.80
C MET A 1 16.51 15.45 13.46
N GLN A 2 17.38 15.36 12.46
CA GLN A 2 16.99 14.89 11.13
C GLN A 2 16.41 13.48 11.23
N ALA A 3 15.33 13.23 10.50
CA ALA A 3 14.62 11.96 10.60
C ALA A 3 15.36 10.81 9.87
N LEU A 4 16.24 11.12 8.91
CA LEU A 4 17.15 10.19 8.22
C LEU A 4 18.60 10.66 8.32
N PRO A 5 19.58 9.75 8.32
CA PRO A 5 21.00 10.12 8.29
C PRO A 5 21.38 10.71 6.92
N GLU A 6 22.05 11.85 6.93
CA GLU A 6 22.58 12.49 5.72
C GLU A 6 24.12 12.53 5.71
N PRO A 7 24.78 12.14 4.60
CA PRO A 7 24.22 11.47 3.43
C PRO A 7 23.96 9.97 3.67
N LEU A 8 22.96 9.40 3.00
CA LEU A 8 22.76 7.94 2.98
C LEU A 8 23.90 7.23 2.21
N ASP A 9 24.59 6.30 2.86
CA ASP A 9 25.56 5.41 2.22
C ASP A 9 24.82 4.35 1.39
N THR A 10 24.70 4.59 0.10
CA THR A 10 24.04 3.67 -0.86
C THR A 10 25.00 2.68 -1.52
N SER A 11 26.29 2.67 -1.16
CA SER A 11 27.31 1.83 -1.79
C SER A 11 26.97 0.33 -1.70
N ALA A 12 26.40 -0.10 -0.58
CA ALA A 12 25.99 -1.47 -0.34
C ALA A 12 24.87 -1.96 -1.29
N LEU A 13 24.04 -1.06 -1.84
CA LEU A 13 22.93 -1.41 -2.72
C LEU A 13 23.39 -1.84 -4.12
N THR A 14 24.48 -1.25 -4.60
CA THR A 14 25.02 -1.46 -5.95
C THR A 14 26.23 -2.38 -5.97
N ARG A 15 26.90 -2.57 -4.82
CA ARG A 15 28.09 -3.43 -4.69
C ARG A 15 27.89 -4.80 -5.36
N PRO A 16 28.83 -5.25 -6.21
CA PRO A 16 28.79 -6.59 -6.78
C PRO A 16 28.84 -7.62 -5.66
N PHE A 17 27.92 -8.60 -5.72
CA PHE A 17 27.79 -9.61 -4.68
C PHE A 17 27.98 -11.00 -5.33
N PRO A 18 29.22 -11.49 -5.40
CA PRO A 18 29.53 -12.72 -6.11
C PRO A 18 28.88 -13.93 -5.42
N GLY A 19 28.60 -14.98 -6.19
CA GLY A 19 27.82 -16.12 -5.70
C GLY A 19 28.47 -16.90 -4.56
N HIS A 20 29.81 -16.84 -4.41
CA HIS A 20 30.50 -17.47 -3.29
C HIS A 20 30.23 -16.71 -1.97
N GLU A 21 30.25 -15.37 -1.98
CA GLU A 21 29.90 -14.55 -0.80
C GLU A 21 28.44 -14.77 -0.39
N VAL A 22 27.50 -14.83 -1.35
CA VAL A 22 26.10 -15.13 -1.05
C VAL A 22 25.98 -16.48 -0.34
N ARG A 23 26.69 -17.51 -0.84
CA ARG A 23 26.65 -18.85 -0.24
C ARG A 23 27.25 -18.88 1.17
N ALA A 24 28.29 -18.10 1.41
CA ALA A 24 28.94 -18.01 2.73
C ALA A 24 28.08 -17.27 3.76
N GLN A 25 27.47 -16.13 3.39
CA GLN A 25 26.75 -15.27 4.34
C GLN A 25 25.27 -15.65 4.53
N TRP A 26 24.65 -16.28 3.53
CA TRP A 26 23.22 -16.62 3.59
C TRP A 26 22.82 -17.49 4.79
N PRO A 27 23.58 -18.55 5.18
CA PRO A 27 23.22 -19.35 6.35
C PRO A 27 23.15 -18.55 7.65
N ALA A 28 24.10 -17.63 7.87
CA ALA A 28 24.12 -16.74 9.03
C ALA A 28 22.93 -15.78 9.01
N PHE A 29 22.68 -15.13 7.87
CA PHE A 29 21.52 -14.25 7.70
C PHE A 29 20.18 -14.96 7.99
N VAL A 30 20.02 -16.20 7.53
CA VAL A 30 18.81 -16.99 7.78
C VAL A 30 18.70 -17.49 9.24
N ALA A 31 19.81 -17.59 9.96
CA ALA A 31 19.79 -17.91 11.38
C ALA A 31 19.21 -16.74 12.20
N GLU A 32 19.53 -15.51 11.81
CA GLU A 32 19.01 -14.27 12.41
C GLU A 32 17.55 -13.99 12.01
N ASP A 33 17.21 -14.18 10.74
CA ASP A 33 15.85 -14.00 10.21
C ASP A 33 15.38 -15.24 9.45
N ARG A 34 14.65 -16.11 10.15
CA ARG A 34 14.14 -17.38 9.60
C ARG A 34 13.14 -17.17 8.47
N ASP A 35 12.47 -16.03 8.41
CA ASP A 35 11.45 -15.71 7.40
C ASP A 35 12.08 -15.47 6.02
N ALA A 36 13.39 -15.22 5.97
CA ALA A 36 14.19 -15.19 4.74
C ALA A 36 14.09 -16.46 3.88
N ARG A 37 13.69 -17.61 4.46
CA ARG A 37 13.45 -18.86 3.73
C ARG A 37 12.19 -18.83 2.86
N ASP A 38 11.32 -17.84 3.08
CA ASP A 38 10.08 -17.59 2.33
C ASP A 38 9.29 -18.88 2.08
N ARG A 39 9.03 -19.65 3.15
CA ARG A 39 8.30 -20.93 3.03
C ARG A 39 6.87 -20.73 2.55
N ILE A 40 6.19 -19.74 3.12
CA ILE A 40 4.81 -19.37 2.77
C ILE A 40 4.75 -18.87 1.33
N GLY A 41 5.65 -17.96 0.93
CA GLY A 41 5.68 -17.47 -0.46
C GLY A 41 6.06 -18.56 -1.46
N ARG A 42 6.91 -19.53 -1.08
CA ARG A 42 7.17 -20.73 -1.90
C ARG A 42 5.91 -21.56 -2.10
N LEU A 43 5.16 -21.84 -1.04
CA LEU A 43 3.91 -22.57 -1.15
C LEU A 43 2.90 -21.82 -2.01
N ARG A 44 2.73 -20.50 -1.80
CA ARG A 44 1.84 -19.64 -2.60
C ARG A 44 2.23 -19.63 -4.08
N ARG A 45 3.53 -19.58 -4.38
CA ARG A 45 4.03 -19.68 -5.77
C ARG A 45 3.72 -21.04 -6.37
N LEU A 46 3.99 -22.13 -5.64
CA LEU A 46 3.73 -23.48 -6.11
C LEU A 46 2.24 -23.69 -6.40
N THR A 47 1.36 -23.34 -5.45
CA THR A 47 -0.09 -23.52 -5.60
C THR A 47 -0.65 -22.69 -6.74
N THR A 48 -0.24 -21.43 -6.89
CA THR A 48 -0.67 -20.58 -8.01
C THR A 48 -0.15 -21.09 -9.35
N THR A 49 1.11 -21.55 -9.42
CA THR A 49 1.64 -22.16 -10.66
C THR A 49 0.91 -23.44 -11.05
N LEU A 50 0.63 -24.33 -10.10
CA LEU A 50 -0.12 -25.57 -10.35
C LEU A 50 -1.55 -25.25 -10.80
N GLY A 51 -2.21 -24.28 -10.15
CA GLY A 51 -3.53 -23.82 -10.57
C GLY A 51 -3.54 -23.25 -11.99
N ALA A 52 -2.54 -22.42 -12.35
CA ALA A 52 -2.44 -21.86 -13.70
C ALA A 52 -2.18 -22.94 -14.76
N LEU A 53 -1.27 -23.88 -14.49
CA LEU A 53 -1.01 -25.03 -15.38
C LEU A 53 -2.24 -25.92 -15.53
N GLY A 54 -2.93 -26.23 -14.42
CA GLY A 54 -4.17 -27.00 -14.44
C GLY A 54 -5.29 -26.30 -15.22
N GLY A 55 -5.42 -24.98 -15.08
CA GLY A 55 -6.36 -24.18 -15.86
C GLY A 55 -6.09 -24.23 -17.37
N LEU A 56 -4.82 -24.05 -17.77
CA LEU A 56 -4.39 -24.15 -19.17
C LEU A 56 -4.62 -25.56 -19.74
N PHE A 57 -4.29 -26.60 -18.96
CA PHE A 57 -4.53 -27.98 -19.34
C PHE A 57 -6.03 -28.28 -19.48
N GLY A 58 -6.86 -27.78 -18.56
CA GLY A 58 -8.32 -27.91 -18.61
C GLY A 58 -8.91 -27.29 -19.87
N ILE A 59 -8.47 -26.09 -20.26
CA ILE A 59 -8.90 -25.44 -21.52
C ILE A 59 -8.65 -26.37 -22.71
N PHE A 60 -7.44 -26.92 -22.82
CA PHE A 60 -7.08 -27.85 -23.89
C PHE A 60 -7.91 -29.13 -23.83
N PHE A 61 -8.02 -29.76 -22.66
CA PHE A 61 -8.71 -31.02 -22.46
C PHE A 61 -10.21 -30.91 -22.81
N PHE A 62 -10.92 -29.93 -22.25
CA PHE A 62 -12.35 -29.74 -22.51
C PHE A 62 -12.63 -29.25 -23.93
N GLY A 63 -11.74 -28.44 -24.51
CA GLY A 63 -11.79 -28.06 -25.92
C GLY A 63 -11.66 -29.26 -26.85
N LEU A 64 -10.72 -30.15 -26.56
CA LEU A 64 -10.52 -31.40 -27.31
C LEU A 64 -11.73 -32.33 -27.19
N VAL A 65 -12.26 -32.52 -25.97
CA VAL A 65 -13.47 -33.35 -25.74
C VAL A 65 -14.67 -32.79 -26.50
N GLY A 66 -14.88 -31.47 -26.47
CA GLY A 66 -15.94 -30.81 -27.24
C GLY A 66 -15.79 -31.02 -28.76
N LEU A 67 -14.57 -30.87 -29.28
CA LEU A 67 -14.25 -31.09 -30.69
C LEU A 67 -14.48 -32.54 -31.12
N LEU A 68 -13.99 -33.50 -30.32
CA LEU A 68 -14.17 -34.93 -30.60
C LEU A 68 -15.64 -35.35 -30.54
N ALA A 69 -16.39 -34.84 -29.56
CA ALA A 69 -17.83 -35.09 -29.45
C ALA A 69 -18.60 -34.55 -30.67
N TYR A 70 -18.20 -33.37 -31.17
CA TYR A 70 -18.76 -32.81 -32.40
C TYR A 70 -18.45 -33.67 -33.62
N ALA A 71 -17.19 -34.10 -33.76
CA ALA A 71 -16.73 -34.92 -34.89
C ALA A 71 -17.40 -36.32 -34.96
N GLN A 72 -17.85 -36.87 -33.82
CA GLN A 72 -18.54 -38.16 -33.76
C GLN A 72 -19.99 -38.13 -34.30
N GLY A 73 -20.58 -36.95 -34.52
CA GLY A 73 -21.88 -36.82 -35.21
C GLY A 73 -23.08 -37.45 -34.48
N GLY A 74 -22.98 -37.73 -33.17
CA GLY A 74 -24.08 -38.29 -32.38
C GLY A 74 -25.28 -37.34 -32.24
N ARG A 75 -26.46 -37.88 -31.91
CA ARG A 75 -27.72 -37.11 -31.76
C ARG A 75 -27.61 -35.90 -30.83
N ASN A 76 -26.73 -35.95 -29.82
CA ASN A 76 -26.51 -34.89 -28.85
C ASN A 76 -25.18 -34.13 -29.04
N ALA A 77 -24.46 -34.37 -30.15
CA ALA A 77 -23.11 -33.83 -30.38
C ALA A 77 -23.05 -32.30 -30.32
N GLY A 78 -24.05 -31.62 -30.89
CA GLY A 78 -24.14 -30.15 -30.85
C GLY A 78 -24.30 -29.59 -29.43
N GLY A 79 -25.12 -30.24 -28.60
CA GLY A 79 -25.34 -29.82 -27.21
C GLY A 79 -24.09 -30.03 -26.34
N ILE A 80 -23.39 -31.15 -26.51
CA ILE A 80 -22.13 -31.42 -25.79
C ILE A 80 -21.05 -30.43 -26.21
N ALA A 81 -20.90 -30.18 -27.52
CA ALA A 81 -19.92 -29.23 -28.04
C ALA A 81 -20.20 -27.80 -27.55
N PHE A 82 -21.46 -27.38 -27.51
CA PHE A 82 -21.86 -26.07 -27.00
C PHE A 82 -21.60 -25.94 -25.49
N GLY A 83 -21.95 -26.96 -24.69
CA GLY A 83 -21.68 -26.99 -23.26
C GLY A 83 -20.18 -26.94 -22.94
N MET A 84 -19.37 -27.73 -23.66
CA MET A 84 -17.91 -27.71 -23.52
C MET A 84 -17.30 -26.39 -23.98
N GLY A 85 -17.80 -25.80 -25.07
CA GLY A 85 -17.38 -24.47 -25.53
C GLY A 85 -17.63 -23.38 -24.49
N THR A 86 -18.81 -23.39 -23.86
CA THR A 86 -19.15 -22.47 -22.78
C THR A 86 -18.22 -22.66 -21.58
N LEU A 87 -17.97 -23.91 -21.17
CA LEU A 87 -17.02 -24.23 -20.09
C LEU A 87 -15.61 -23.73 -20.41
N VAL A 88 -15.14 -23.90 -21.65
CA VAL A 88 -13.84 -23.41 -22.11
C VAL A 88 -13.74 -21.88 -21.98
N VAL A 89 -14.78 -21.13 -22.34
CA VAL A 89 -14.79 -19.66 -22.18
C VAL A 89 -14.66 -19.27 -20.70
N VAL A 90 -15.41 -19.91 -19.81
CA VAL A 90 -15.29 -19.67 -18.35
C VAL A 90 -13.89 -20.01 -17.85
N MET A 91 -13.32 -21.13 -18.31
CA MET A 91 -11.98 -21.56 -17.95
C MET A 91 -10.89 -20.62 -18.48
N ILE A 92 -11.04 -20.03 -19.66
CA ILE A 92 -10.13 -18.99 -20.18
C ILE A 92 -10.12 -17.78 -19.26
N LEU A 93 -11.30 -17.29 -18.84
CA LEU A 93 -11.39 -16.16 -17.90
C LEU A 93 -10.69 -16.47 -16.57
N LEU A 94 -10.94 -17.66 -16.02
CA LEU A 94 -10.28 -18.10 -14.78
C LEU A 94 -8.77 -18.27 -14.96
N ALA A 95 -8.32 -18.84 -16.07
CA ALA A 95 -6.90 -19.03 -16.38
C ALA A 95 -6.18 -17.69 -16.51
N VAL A 96 -6.80 -16.67 -17.14
CA VAL A 96 -6.23 -15.32 -17.19
C VAL A 96 -6.02 -14.75 -15.78
N ILE A 97 -7.00 -14.91 -14.89
CA ILE A 97 -6.89 -14.48 -13.48
C ILE A 97 -5.75 -15.22 -12.77
N LEU A 98 -5.68 -16.56 -12.91
CA LEU A 98 -4.67 -17.39 -12.27
C LEU A 98 -3.25 -17.13 -12.80
N VAL A 99 -3.09 -16.93 -14.11
CA VAL A 99 -1.82 -16.57 -14.73
C VAL A 99 -1.38 -15.18 -14.25
N ARG A 100 -2.28 -14.20 -14.25
CA ARG A 100 -2.00 -12.87 -13.71
C ARG A 100 -1.59 -12.93 -12.24
N MET A 101 -2.28 -13.73 -11.43
CA MET A 101 -1.94 -13.95 -10.02
C MET A 101 -0.57 -14.61 -9.88
N THR A 102 -0.28 -15.63 -10.69
CA THR A 102 1.02 -16.33 -10.70
C THR A 102 2.15 -15.37 -11.05
N VAL A 103 2.05 -14.64 -12.17
CA VAL A 103 3.05 -13.64 -12.59
C VAL A 103 3.30 -12.64 -11.47
N ARG A 104 2.23 -12.17 -10.82
CA ARG A 104 2.29 -11.20 -9.73
C ARG A 104 2.97 -11.73 -8.47
N VAL A 105 2.73 -13.00 -8.09
CA VAL A 105 3.41 -13.59 -6.92
C VAL A 105 4.88 -13.84 -7.22
N TRP A 106 5.20 -14.24 -8.46
CA TRP A 106 6.59 -14.46 -8.89
C TRP A 106 7.38 -13.17 -9.01
N SER A 107 6.78 -12.09 -9.52
CA SER A 107 7.45 -10.78 -9.66
C SER A 107 7.85 -10.18 -8.31
N ARG A 108 7.22 -10.59 -7.22
CA ARG A 108 7.54 -10.15 -5.85
C ARG A 108 8.62 -10.98 -5.15
N ARG A 109 9.16 -11.99 -5.83
CA ARG A 109 10.22 -12.82 -5.27
C ARG A 109 11.48 -11.98 -5.06
N THR A 110 11.91 -11.88 -3.81
CA THR A 110 13.18 -11.23 -3.48
C THR A 110 14.32 -12.24 -3.60
N LEU A 111 15.43 -11.84 -4.24
CA LEU A 111 16.60 -12.70 -4.38
C LEU A 111 17.46 -12.64 -3.10
N LYS A 112 18.21 -13.72 -2.83
CA LYS A 112 19.12 -13.79 -1.67
C LYS A 112 20.10 -12.60 -1.62
N ARG A 113 20.72 -12.29 -2.76
CA ARG A 113 21.62 -11.13 -2.93
C ARG A 113 20.95 -9.80 -2.57
N THR A 114 19.67 -9.65 -2.85
CA THR A 114 18.90 -8.44 -2.55
C THR A 114 18.74 -8.28 -1.05
N HIS A 115 18.43 -9.35 -0.30
CA HIS A 115 18.36 -9.28 1.16
C HIS A 115 19.71 -8.93 1.78
N LEU A 116 20.81 -9.53 1.31
CA LEU A 116 22.15 -9.23 1.83
C LEU A 116 22.57 -7.78 1.57
N ARG A 117 22.29 -7.25 0.37
CA ARG A 117 22.52 -5.83 0.05
C ARG A 117 21.72 -4.90 0.94
N LEU A 118 20.43 -5.20 1.15
CA LEU A 118 19.56 -4.40 2.00
C LEU A 118 20.00 -4.48 3.47
N ALA A 119 20.44 -5.64 3.95
CA ALA A 119 20.96 -5.79 5.30
C ALA A 119 22.25 -4.98 5.52
N ALA A 120 23.18 -5.03 4.56
CA ALA A 120 24.41 -4.24 4.60
C ALA A 120 24.12 -2.73 4.53
N PHE A 121 23.20 -2.32 3.66
CA PHE A 121 22.73 -0.93 3.58
C PHE A 121 22.10 -0.46 4.90
N ALA A 122 21.28 -1.31 5.53
CA ALA A 122 20.67 -1.01 6.82
C ALA A 122 21.73 -0.78 7.90
N GLN A 123 22.72 -1.68 8.00
CA GLN A 123 23.80 -1.54 8.96
C GLN A 123 24.63 -0.26 8.75
N ALA A 124 24.96 0.08 7.50
CA ALA A 124 25.74 1.27 7.17
C ALA A 124 25.02 2.58 7.53
N ASN A 125 23.69 2.57 7.56
CA ASN A 125 22.86 3.75 7.78
C ASN A 125 22.07 3.69 9.11
N GLY A 126 22.45 2.81 10.05
CA GLY A 126 21.83 2.78 11.39
C GLY A 126 20.39 2.25 11.42
N PHE A 127 19.98 1.44 10.44
CA PHE A 127 18.69 0.77 10.41
C PHE A 127 18.78 -0.70 10.82
N ASP A 128 17.69 -1.21 11.38
CA ASP A 128 17.42 -2.63 11.50
C ASP A 128 16.61 -3.11 10.30
N TYR A 129 17.09 -4.18 9.65
CA TYR A 129 16.44 -4.79 8.50
C TYR A 129 15.77 -6.11 8.87
N ARG A 130 14.53 -6.28 8.43
CA ARG A 130 13.76 -7.52 8.59
C ARG A 130 13.11 -7.93 7.28
N VAL A 131 13.10 -9.22 6.98
CA VAL A 131 12.59 -9.74 5.70
C VAL A 131 11.07 -9.72 5.63
N GLY A 132 10.41 -10.13 6.71
CA GLY A 132 8.96 -10.32 6.76
C GLY A 132 8.49 -11.64 6.13
N PRO A 133 7.19 -11.96 6.22
CA PRO A 133 6.09 -11.07 6.58
C PRO A 133 6.06 -10.68 8.07
N ILE A 134 5.97 -9.38 8.36
CA ILE A 134 5.73 -8.84 9.71
C ILE A 134 4.38 -8.12 9.71
N ALA A 135 3.63 -8.20 10.81
CA ALA A 135 2.38 -7.45 10.94
C ALA A 135 2.64 -5.95 11.21
N LEU A 136 1.67 -5.10 10.88
CA LEU A 136 1.72 -3.67 11.23
C LEU A 136 1.91 -3.46 12.74
N GLN A 137 2.49 -2.32 13.13
CA GLN A 137 2.54 -1.93 14.54
C GLN A 137 1.11 -1.75 15.08
N ARG A 138 0.84 -2.23 16.30
CA ARG A 138 -0.53 -2.28 16.87
C ARG A 138 -1.17 -0.90 17.03
N ASP A 139 -0.35 0.10 17.26
CA ASP A 139 -0.73 1.50 17.44
C ASP A 139 -0.73 2.30 16.13
N MET A 140 -0.29 1.71 15.01
CA MET A 140 -0.44 2.33 13.70
C MET A 140 -1.92 2.36 13.30
N PRO A 141 -2.45 3.50 12.82
CA PRO A 141 -3.87 3.63 12.47
C PRO A 141 -4.36 2.63 11.43
N TRP A 142 -3.47 2.18 10.54
CA TRP A 142 -3.75 1.12 9.56
C TRP A 142 -4.11 -0.22 10.20
N TRP A 143 -3.65 -0.54 11.42
CA TRP A 143 -4.00 -1.76 12.14
C TRP A 143 -5.52 -1.92 12.29
N SER A 144 -6.22 -0.81 12.58
CA SER A 144 -7.68 -0.79 12.69
C SER A 144 -8.42 -0.92 11.35
N ARG A 145 -7.70 -0.77 10.23
CA ARG A 145 -8.24 -0.75 8.87
C ARG A 145 -7.97 -2.03 8.10
N GLY A 146 -7.53 -3.10 8.76
CA GLY A 146 -7.28 -4.40 8.16
C GLY A 146 -5.92 -4.96 8.50
N SER A 147 -5.67 -6.18 8.06
CA SER A 147 -4.36 -6.80 8.20
C SER A 147 -3.47 -6.36 7.04
N ALA A 148 -2.20 -6.10 7.29
CA ALA A 148 -1.21 -5.96 6.22
C ALA A 148 0.05 -6.74 6.59
N ASN A 149 0.64 -7.35 5.58
CA ASN A 149 1.95 -7.98 5.65
C ASN A 149 3.00 -6.99 5.19
N LEU A 150 3.98 -6.77 6.04
CA LEU A 150 5.14 -5.95 5.75
C LEU A 150 6.31 -6.83 5.32
N HIS A 151 6.98 -6.40 4.27
CA HIS A 151 8.14 -7.04 3.68
C HIS A 151 9.27 -6.03 3.56
N ARG A 152 10.52 -6.49 3.73
CA ARG A 152 11.72 -5.65 3.66
C ARG A 152 11.59 -4.42 4.57
N VAL A 153 11.36 -4.67 5.85
CA VAL A 153 11.10 -3.64 6.84
C VAL A 153 12.43 -3.05 7.32
N PHE A 154 12.56 -1.74 7.20
CA PHE A 154 13.63 -0.93 7.77
C PHE A 154 13.05 -0.16 8.95
N ARG A 155 13.70 -0.24 10.11
CA ARG A 155 13.39 0.58 11.28
C ARG A 155 14.63 1.33 11.71
N SER A 156 14.51 2.64 11.88
CA SER A 156 15.61 3.43 12.43
C SER A 156 15.87 3.01 13.87
N ARG A 157 17.15 2.97 14.25
CA ARG A 157 17.57 2.76 15.65
C ARG A 157 17.42 4.01 16.51
N GLU A 158 17.07 5.15 15.91
CA GLU A 158 16.93 6.43 16.61
C GLU A 158 15.58 6.61 17.32
N PRO A 159 15.51 7.47 18.36
CA PRO A 159 14.32 7.64 19.20
C PRO A 159 13.07 8.17 18.48
N ARG A 160 13.24 9.04 17.46
CA ARG A 160 12.12 9.55 16.64
C ARG A 160 11.61 8.52 15.62
N GLY A 161 12.40 7.47 15.37
CA GLY A 161 12.02 6.21 14.71
C GLY A 161 11.25 6.33 13.40
N ILE A 162 11.93 6.24 12.26
CA ILE A 162 11.29 6.00 10.97
C ILE A 162 11.11 4.49 10.74
N GLU A 163 9.94 4.10 10.20
CA GLU A 163 9.73 2.78 9.62
C GLU A 163 9.48 2.89 8.12
N MET A 164 10.25 2.15 7.31
CA MET A 164 10.06 2.04 5.86
C MET A 164 9.84 0.59 5.48
N ALA A 165 8.81 0.27 4.71
CA ALA A 165 8.55 -1.09 4.30
C ALA A 165 7.75 -1.18 2.99
N ASN A 166 7.84 -2.34 2.35
CA ASN A 166 6.89 -2.73 1.31
C ASN A 166 5.71 -3.45 1.97
N TYR A 167 4.49 -3.16 1.56
CA TYR A 167 3.29 -3.69 2.19
C TYR A 167 2.39 -4.45 1.21
N GLU A 168 1.68 -5.42 1.75
CA GLU A 168 0.59 -6.16 1.10
C GLU A 168 -0.62 -6.15 2.05
N VAL A 169 -1.66 -5.39 1.71
CA VAL A 169 -2.90 -5.34 2.50
C VAL A 169 -3.68 -6.63 2.25
N ILE A 170 -4.01 -7.31 3.33
CA ILE A 170 -4.85 -8.50 3.35
C ILE A 170 -6.22 -8.11 3.88
N GLY A 171 -7.21 -8.16 3.00
CA GLY A 171 -8.63 -8.14 3.36
C GLY A 171 -9.05 -6.96 4.23
N ASN A 172 -9.33 -5.81 3.62
CA ASN A 172 -10.29 -4.83 4.14
C ASN A 172 -10.52 -3.73 3.10
N ARG A 173 -11.78 -3.46 2.75
CA ARG A 173 -12.16 -2.38 1.81
C ARG A 173 -12.18 -0.99 2.46
N LYS A 174 -11.93 -0.90 3.77
CA LYS A 174 -11.83 0.38 4.51
C LYS A 174 -10.44 0.99 4.43
N ASN A 175 -9.45 0.29 3.86
CA ASN A 175 -8.12 0.84 3.70
C ASN A 175 -8.11 1.82 2.51
N LEU A 176 -7.58 3.02 2.73
CA LEU A 176 -7.48 4.08 1.72
C LEU A 176 -6.26 3.89 0.82
N ALA A 177 -5.29 3.10 1.27
CA ALA A 177 -4.11 2.74 0.52
C ALA A 177 -4.42 1.61 -0.49
N ALA A 178 -3.69 1.61 -1.62
CA ALA A 178 -3.75 0.50 -2.58
C ALA A 178 -3.35 -0.82 -1.88
N PRO A 179 -3.78 -2.01 -2.35
CA PRO A 179 -3.48 -3.28 -1.69
C PRO A 179 -2.01 -3.64 -1.60
N PHE A 180 -1.17 -2.89 -2.29
CA PHE A 180 0.25 -3.09 -2.32
C PHE A 180 0.96 -1.79 -2.64
N GLY A 181 2.21 -1.75 -2.20
CA GLY A 181 3.12 -0.67 -2.49
C GLY A 181 4.20 -0.63 -1.43
N GLY A 182 4.68 0.57 -1.13
CA GLY A 182 5.58 0.81 -0.02
C GLY A 182 5.19 2.08 0.70
N TYR A 183 5.63 2.17 1.95
CA TYR A 183 5.38 3.34 2.78
C TYR A 183 6.59 3.67 3.65
N CYS A 184 6.70 4.96 3.96
CA CYS A 184 7.56 5.49 5.01
C CYS A 184 6.65 6.09 6.08
N ALA A 185 6.85 5.72 7.33
CA ALA A 185 6.07 6.17 8.47
C ALA A 185 6.95 6.88 9.49
N LEU A 186 6.49 8.05 9.91
CA LEU A 186 7.14 8.90 10.90
C LEU A 186 6.16 9.17 12.05
N ARG A 187 6.68 9.19 13.27
CA ARG A 187 5.94 9.67 14.43
C ARG A 187 6.05 11.17 14.56
N MET A 188 4.92 11.82 14.72
CA MET A 188 4.84 13.23 15.01
C MET A 188 4.75 13.42 16.53
N PRO A 189 5.30 14.52 17.08
CA PRO A 189 5.24 14.81 18.51
C PRO A 189 3.83 15.16 19.00
N VAL A 190 2.93 15.54 18.08
CA VAL A 190 1.53 15.88 18.39
C VAL A 190 0.57 15.20 17.44
N ALA A 191 -0.65 14.94 17.93
CA ALA A 191 -1.72 14.44 17.08
C ALA A 191 -2.35 15.56 16.24
N LEU A 192 -2.49 15.31 14.94
CA LEU A 192 -3.12 16.23 13.99
C LEU A 192 -4.45 15.66 13.46
N PRO A 193 -5.36 16.52 12.96
CA PRO A 193 -6.56 16.05 12.26
C PRO A 193 -6.19 15.07 11.15
N HIS A 194 -7.08 14.10 10.89
CA HIS A 194 -6.82 13.14 9.82
C HIS A 194 -6.84 13.87 8.48
N ILE A 195 -5.71 13.96 7.81
CA ILE A 195 -5.60 14.52 6.47
C ILE A 195 -5.12 13.43 5.52
N LEU A 196 -5.74 13.34 4.36
CA LEU A 196 -5.19 12.57 3.25
C LEU A 196 -4.93 13.50 2.07
N LEU A 197 -3.67 13.60 1.69
CA LEU A 197 -3.23 14.18 0.43
C LEU A 197 -2.96 13.06 -0.56
N ARG A 198 -3.81 12.93 -1.57
CA ARG A 198 -3.73 11.86 -2.56
C ARG A 198 -3.05 12.33 -3.84
N ALA A 199 -1.91 11.75 -4.17
CA ALA A 199 -1.20 12.04 -5.42
C ALA A 199 -2.03 11.59 -6.63
N GLN A 200 -2.10 12.46 -7.64
CA GLN A 200 -2.69 12.19 -8.96
C GLN A 200 -1.63 11.74 -9.96
N ASP A 201 -0.37 12.14 -9.74
CA ASP A 201 0.77 11.73 -10.54
C ASP A 201 1.11 10.25 -10.26
N GLY A 202 1.18 9.43 -11.32
CA GLY A 202 1.62 8.03 -11.22
C GLY A 202 0.65 7.02 -11.80
N ARG A 203 0.80 5.75 -11.39
CA ARG A 203 -0.02 4.65 -11.92
C ARG A 203 -1.43 4.76 -11.36
N ARG A 204 -2.44 4.82 -12.25
CA ARG A 204 -3.85 4.81 -11.85
C ARG A 204 -4.13 3.64 -10.90
N ARG A 205 -4.72 3.93 -9.75
CA ARG A 205 -5.17 2.97 -8.73
C ARG A 205 -6.45 2.20 -9.13
N GLY A 206 -6.71 2.10 -10.43
CA GLY A 206 -7.92 1.48 -10.96
C GLY A 206 -8.09 0.05 -10.43
N MET A 207 -9.31 -0.27 -9.99
CA MET A 207 -9.72 -1.61 -9.52
C MET A 207 -8.81 -2.17 -8.42
N THR A 208 -8.49 -1.34 -7.43
CA THR A 208 -7.63 -1.72 -6.32
C THR A 208 -8.38 -2.37 -5.16
N GLY A 209 -9.70 -2.29 -5.05
CA GLY A 209 -10.39 -2.78 -3.84
C GLY A 209 -10.16 -1.90 -2.60
N ALA A 210 -9.46 -0.78 -2.76
CA ALA A 210 -9.23 0.21 -1.73
C ALA A 210 -10.46 1.14 -1.61
N GLY A 211 -10.79 1.53 -0.39
CA GLY A 211 -11.85 2.50 -0.12
C GLY A 211 -11.52 3.88 -0.67
N ALA A 212 -12.55 4.67 -0.92
CA ALA A 212 -12.42 6.07 -1.27
C ALA A 212 -12.92 6.95 -0.11
N PRO A 213 -12.28 8.10 0.18
CA PRO A 213 -12.89 9.10 1.05
C PRO A 213 -14.24 9.56 0.46
N ALA A 214 -15.15 10.01 1.32
CA ALA A 214 -16.40 10.62 0.87
C ALA A 214 -16.12 11.95 0.12
N ASP A 215 -16.90 12.24 -0.94
CA ASP A 215 -16.67 13.44 -1.76
C ASP A 215 -16.83 14.75 -0.98
N ALA A 216 -17.76 14.78 -0.01
CA ALA A 216 -17.98 15.94 0.87
C ALA A 216 -16.77 16.28 1.76
N GLN A 217 -15.77 15.40 1.81
CA GLN A 217 -14.53 15.59 2.56
C GLN A 217 -13.38 16.10 1.70
N ARG A 218 -13.62 16.32 0.41
CA ARG A 218 -12.62 16.89 -0.50
C ARG A 218 -12.55 18.40 -0.31
N LEU A 219 -11.33 18.90 -0.16
CA LEU A 219 -11.04 20.33 -0.12
C LEU A 219 -10.11 20.66 -1.29
N SER A 220 -10.56 21.55 -2.19
CA SER A 220 -9.73 22.04 -3.30
C SER A 220 -8.85 23.19 -2.84
N LEU A 221 -7.59 23.18 -3.27
CA LEU A 221 -6.62 24.24 -2.96
C LEU A 221 -6.35 25.10 -4.20
N GLU A 222 -5.85 26.32 -3.95
CA GLU A 222 -5.55 27.31 -4.98
C GLU A 222 -4.31 26.93 -5.84
N GLY A 223 -3.99 27.75 -6.84
CA GLY A 223 -2.75 27.61 -7.63
C GLY A 223 -2.69 26.40 -8.57
N GLY A 224 -3.82 25.71 -8.81
CA GLY A 224 -3.87 24.51 -9.65
C GLY A 224 -3.27 23.26 -9.00
N PHE A 225 -3.13 23.26 -7.68
CA PHE A 225 -2.61 22.15 -6.89
C PHE A 225 -3.41 20.85 -7.09
N ASP A 226 -4.72 20.98 -7.30
CA ASP A 226 -5.66 19.89 -7.59
C ASP A 226 -5.27 19.02 -8.81
N ARG A 227 -4.39 19.51 -9.70
CA ARG A 227 -3.84 18.72 -10.82
C ARG A 227 -2.88 17.63 -10.36
N HIS A 228 -2.20 17.84 -9.24
CA HIS A 228 -1.14 16.96 -8.73
C HIS A 228 -1.57 16.23 -7.46
N PHE A 229 -2.39 16.86 -6.63
CA PHE A 229 -2.85 16.30 -5.37
C PHE A 229 -4.32 16.58 -5.13
N GLN A 230 -5.04 15.63 -4.52
CA GLN A 230 -6.37 15.85 -3.98
C GLN A 230 -6.30 15.82 -2.45
N LEU A 231 -6.71 16.90 -1.81
CA LEU A 231 -6.74 17.01 -0.36
C LEU A 231 -8.10 16.56 0.19
N TYR A 232 -8.06 15.73 1.24
CA TYR A 232 -9.23 15.29 1.98
C TYR A 232 -9.06 15.54 3.48
N CYS A 233 -10.10 16.06 4.13
CA CYS A 233 -10.16 16.28 5.56
C CYS A 233 -11.55 15.96 6.13
N PRO A 234 -11.68 15.66 7.43
CA PRO A 234 -12.96 15.59 8.11
C PRO A 234 -13.77 16.87 7.96
N ILE A 235 -15.09 16.71 7.90
CA ILE A 235 -16.01 17.84 7.85
C ILE A 235 -15.85 18.67 9.14
N GLY A 236 -15.70 19.99 8.99
CA GLY A 236 -15.45 20.93 10.09
C GLY A 236 -13.98 21.11 10.46
N TYR A 237 -13.05 20.48 9.71
CA TYR A 237 -11.60 20.62 9.87
C TYR A 237 -10.93 21.31 8.67
N GLU A 238 -11.70 21.93 7.79
CA GLU A 238 -11.23 22.59 6.57
C GLU A 238 -10.26 23.74 6.90
N ALA A 239 -10.58 24.56 7.91
CA ALA A 239 -9.71 25.66 8.34
C ALA A 239 -8.37 25.17 8.92
N ASP A 240 -8.40 24.06 9.67
CA ASP A 240 -7.18 23.45 10.18
C ASP A 240 -6.34 22.88 9.01
N ALA A 241 -6.99 22.27 8.00
CA ALA A 241 -6.31 21.81 6.80
C ALA A 241 -5.66 22.97 6.02
N LEU A 242 -6.37 24.08 5.76
CA LEU A 242 -5.80 25.25 5.08
C LEU A 242 -4.56 25.83 5.79
N TYR A 243 -4.53 25.78 7.12
CA TYR A 243 -3.35 26.20 7.88
C TYR A 243 -2.16 25.24 7.71
N LEU A 244 -2.41 23.94 7.56
CA LEU A 244 -1.34 22.96 7.33
C LEU A 244 -0.75 23.07 5.92
N PHE A 245 -1.58 23.42 4.93
CA PHE A 245 -1.22 23.53 3.52
C PHE A 245 -1.11 24.99 3.07
N THR A 246 -0.22 25.74 3.71
CA THR A 246 0.15 27.09 3.25
C THR A 246 0.85 27.02 1.88
N PRO A 247 0.85 28.12 1.08
CA PRO A 247 1.41 28.10 -0.27
C PRO A 247 2.86 27.61 -0.37
N ASP A 248 3.70 27.90 0.64
CA ASP A 248 5.07 27.41 0.73
C ASP A 248 5.16 25.89 0.97
N VAL A 249 4.21 25.30 1.72
CA VAL A 249 4.10 23.85 1.89
C VAL A 249 3.68 23.21 0.59
N MET A 250 2.67 23.80 -0.08
CA MET A 250 2.19 23.29 -1.36
C MET A 250 3.30 23.25 -2.41
N ALA A 251 4.12 24.30 -2.50
CA ALA A 251 5.27 24.34 -3.40
C ALA A 251 6.27 23.22 -3.09
N ARG A 252 6.67 23.05 -1.82
CA ARG A 252 7.60 21.95 -1.45
C ARG A 252 7.05 20.56 -1.72
N LEU A 253 5.75 20.33 -1.49
CA LEU A 253 5.11 19.06 -1.80
C LEU A 253 5.14 18.77 -3.31
N LEU A 254 4.94 19.81 -4.13
CA LEU A 254 5.08 19.72 -5.58
C LEU A 254 6.52 19.48 -6.03
N ASP A 255 7.52 19.96 -5.30
CA ASP A 255 8.92 19.79 -5.72
C ASP A 255 9.50 18.44 -5.28
N HIS A 256 9.16 17.95 -4.08
CA HIS A 256 9.87 16.83 -3.45
C HIS A 256 9.02 15.60 -3.12
N VAL A 257 7.68 15.70 -3.09
CA VAL A 257 6.80 14.63 -2.58
C VAL A 257 5.90 14.04 -3.68
N ARG A 258 6.15 14.39 -4.95
CA ARG A 258 5.34 13.89 -6.08
C ARG A 258 5.38 12.37 -6.17
N GLY A 259 4.21 11.77 -6.36
CA GLY A 259 4.05 10.31 -6.46
C GLY A 259 3.91 9.58 -5.12
N PHE A 260 3.96 10.31 -4.01
CA PHE A 260 3.57 9.84 -2.69
C PHE A 260 2.21 10.43 -2.30
N ASP A 261 1.33 9.57 -1.80
CA ASP A 261 0.28 10.05 -0.93
C ASP A 261 0.87 10.43 0.42
N VAL A 262 0.36 11.50 1.02
CA VAL A 262 0.66 11.90 2.39
C VAL A 262 -0.58 11.68 3.23
N GLU A 263 -0.49 10.81 4.24
CA GLU A 263 -1.57 10.59 5.18
C GLU A 263 -1.13 10.99 6.59
N ILE A 264 -1.82 11.97 7.16
CA ILE A 264 -1.68 12.38 8.56
C ILE A 264 -2.83 11.74 9.31
N VAL A 265 -2.55 10.95 10.35
CA VAL A 265 -3.60 10.33 11.16
C VAL A 265 -3.11 10.06 12.58
N ASP A 266 -3.88 10.55 13.56
CA ASP A 266 -3.44 10.60 14.95
C ASP A 266 -2.05 11.29 15.02
N ASP A 267 -1.03 10.61 15.54
CA ASP A 267 0.35 11.06 15.65
C ASP A 267 1.28 10.46 14.57
N TRP A 268 0.71 9.96 13.47
CA TRP A 268 1.48 9.39 12.36
C TRP A 268 1.41 10.25 11.11
N LEU A 269 2.57 10.40 10.46
CA LEU A 269 2.72 10.88 9.10
C LEU A 269 3.17 9.70 8.23
N LEU A 270 2.38 9.37 7.22
CA LEU A 270 2.64 8.26 6.30
C LEU A 270 2.84 8.79 4.89
N LEU A 271 3.99 8.49 4.29
CA LEU A 271 4.24 8.62 2.87
C LEU A 271 3.95 7.28 2.21
N VAL A 272 3.02 7.22 1.26
CA VAL A 272 2.53 5.96 0.69
C VAL A 272 2.60 6.00 -0.82
N THR A 273 3.21 5.00 -1.44
CA THR A 273 3.27 4.85 -2.89
C THR A 273 2.75 3.50 -3.34
N THR A 274 2.30 3.41 -4.59
CA THR A 274 1.83 2.15 -5.21
C THR A 274 2.97 1.27 -5.74
N LYS A 275 4.20 1.81 -5.76
CA LYS A 275 5.42 1.09 -6.13
C LYS A 275 6.08 0.50 -4.88
N ASP A 276 7.00 -0.43 -5.05
CA ASP A 276 7.85 -0.86 -3.94
C ASP A 276 8.75 0.33 -3.54
N LEU A 277 8.80 0.62 -2.24
CA LEU A 277 9.63 1.68 -1.66
C LEU A 277 11.04 1.16 -1.35
N VAL A 278 11.11 0.00 -0.70
CA VAL A 278 12.37 -0.61 -0.27
C VAL A 278 12.94 -1.45 -1.42
N THR A 279 13.88 -0.85 -2.15
CA THR A 279 14.53 -1.43 -3.34
C THR A 279 16.06 -1.36 -3.23
N THR A 280 16.78 -1.94 -4.20
CA THR A 280 18.24 -1.81 -4.32
C THR A 280 18.67 -0.66 -5.22
N ARG A 281 17.76 0.23 -5.59
CA ARG A 281 18.02 1.37 -6.46
C ARG A 281 18.36 2.60 -5.63
N PRO A 282 19.58 3.17 -5.71
CA PRO A 282 19.97 4.32 -4.91
C PRO A 282 19.09 5.56 -5.12
N GLU A 283 18.51 5.73 -6.31
CA GLU A 283 17.58 6.81 -6.61
C GLU A 283 16.29 6.73 -5.78
N ASP A 284 15.76 5.54 -5.51
CA ASP A 284 14.56 5.40 -4.68
C ASP A 284 14.80 5.90 -3.25
N TRP A 285 15.99 5.65 -2.72
CA TRP A 285 16.37 6.11 -1.38
C TRP A 285 16.61 7.61 -1.30
N ARG A 286 17.10 8.22 -2.39
CA ARG A 286 17.23 9.68 -2.51
C ARG A 286 15.86 10.35 -2.57
N ASP A 287 14.96 9.84 -3.42
CA ASP A 287 13.58 10.36 -3.51
C ASP A 287 12.86 10.29 -2.15
N ILE A 288 13.08 9.23 -1.37
CA ILE A 288 12.53 9.11 -0.01
C ILE A 288 13.16 10.11 0.94
N ALA A 289 14.49 10.26 0.91
CA ALA A 289 15.20 11.20 1.78
C ALA A 289 14.74 12.63 1.52
N ASP A 290 14.66 13.04 0.26
CA ASP A 290 14.17 14.36 -0.15
C ASP A 290 12.71 14.57 0.30
N ALA A 291 11.85 13.57 0.15
CA ALA A 291 10.44 13.66 0.58
C ALA A 291 10.29 13.73 2.10
N VAL A 292 11.11 13.00 2.85
CA VAL A 292 11.13 13.03 4.32
C VAL A 292 11.65 14.37 4.82
N ASP A 293 12.77 14.86 4.28
CA ASP A 293 13.36 16.15 4.66
C ASP A 293 12.38 17.31 4.40
N ALA A 294 11.72 17.30 3.24
CA ALA A 294 10.71 18.29 2.89
C ALA A 294 9.53 18.33 3.88
N LEU A 295 9.25 17.23 4.59
CA LEU A 295 8.15 17.11 5.55
C LEU A 295 8.59 17.26 7.01
N ASP A 296 9.79 16.84 7.39
CA ASP A 296 10.28 16.86 8.78
C ASP A 296 10.26 18.29 9.34
N ASP A 297 10.78 19.23 8.54
CA ASP A 297 10.72 20.67 8.76
C ASP A 297 9.31 21.20 9.05
N ARG A 298 8.29 20.59 8.42
CA ARG A 298 6.88 20.97 8.57
C ARG A 298 6.26 20.36 9.80
N VAL A 299 6.58 19.12 10.13
CA VAL A 299 6.07 18.43 11.33
C VAL A 299 6.38 19.27 12.57
N GLU A 300 7.59 19.82 12.69
CA GLU A 300 7.96 20.68 13.82
C GLU A 300 7.19 22.02 13.84
N ARG A 301 6.92 22.61 12.66
CA ARG A 301 6.10 23.83 12.55
C ARG A 301 4.64 23.57 12.91
N TRP A 302 4.07 22.47 12.44
CA TRP A 302 2.70 22.07 12.75
C TRP A 302 2.54 21.74 14.24
N ALA A 303 3.55 21.11 14.86
CA ALA A 303 3.58 20.84 16.29
C ALA A 303 3.50 22.12 17.12
N ARG A 304 4.39 23.08 16.86
CA ARG A 304 4.41 24.38 17.54
C ARG A 304 3.11 25.16 17.38
N TRP A 305 2.53 25.16 16.17
CA TRP A 305 1.24 25.79 15.94
C TRP A 305 0.12 25.13 16.78
N ARG A 306 0.11 23.80 16.84
CA ARG A 306 -0.92 23.05 17.56
C ARG A 306 -0.86 23.31 19.06
N GLU A 307 0.34 23.37 19.63
CA GLU A 307 0.59 23.75 21.02
C GLU A 307 0.08 25.17 21.29
N THR A 308 0.49 26.15 20.48
CA THR A 308 0.03 27.55 20.61
C THR A 308 -1.50 27.68 20.57
N ARG A 309 -2.17 26.91 19.70
CA ARG A 309 -3.64 26.89 19.60
C ARG A 309 -4.29 26.14 20.77
N GLY A 310 -3.64 25.10 21.28
CA GLY A 310 -4.03 24.38 22.50
C GLY A 310 -4.00 25.29 23.72
N ASP A 311 -2.90 26.03 23.89
CA ASP A 311 -2.70 26.99 24.98
C ASP A 311 -3.70 28.14 24.94
N ARG A 312 -3.97 28.69 23.74
CA ARG A 312 -5.02 29.72 23.56
C ARG A 312 -6.41 29.22 23.93
N ARG A 313 -6.74 27.96 23.63
CA ARG A 313 -8.02 27.36 24.04
C ARG A 313 -8.07 27.07 25.53
N SER A 314 -6.96 26.64 26.13
CA SER A 314 -6.85 26.43 27.58
C SER A 314 -6.98 27.76 28.34
N ALA A 315 -6.34 28.83 27.86
CA ALA A 315 -6.43 30.16 28.44
C ALA A 315 -7.85 30.75 28.34
N ALA A 316 -8.54 30.57 27.21
CA ALA A 316 -9.94 30.97 27.06
C ALA A 316 -10.91 30.09 27.87
N ALA A 317 -10.55 28.83 28.15
CA ALA A 317 -11.33 27.93 28.99
C ALA A 317 -11.09 28.15 30.50
N ASP A 318 -9.95 28.73 30.91
CA ASP A 318 -9.71 29.10 32.31
C ASP A 318 -10.58 30.29 32.78
N GLU A 319 -11.21 31.05 31.87
CA GLU A 319 -12.31 31.99 32.20
C GLU A 319 -13.68 31.30 32.37
N SER A 320 -13.80 30.01 31.99
CA SER A 320 -15.06 29.24 32.00
C SER A 320 -14.81 27.85 32.62
N ALA A 321 -14.80 27.80 33.95
CA ALA A 321 -14.38 26.66 34.78
C ALA A 321 -14.55 25.22 34.21
N SER A 322 -13.45 24.47 34.35
CA SER A 322 -13.34 23.02 34.53
C SER A 322 -13.58 22.11 33.32
N THR A 323 -12.52 21.81 32.56
CA THR A 323 -12.17 20.43 32.14
C THR A 323 -10.67 20.32 31.81
N LYS A 324 -9.84 20.11 32.84
CA LYS A 324 -8.39 19.89 32.73
C LYS A 324 -8.06 18.49 32.18
N THR A 325 -8.32 18.18 30.90
CA THR A 325 -7.64 17.08 30.14
C THR A 325 -7.77 17.17 28.60
N ALA A 326 -8.36 18.23 28.04
CA ALA A 326 -8.69 18.31 26.60
C ALA A 326 -7.73 19.16 25.74
N ALA A 327 -6.69 19.74 26.32
CA ALA A 327 -5.69 20.51 25.58
C ALA A 327 -4.82 19.56 24.75
N GLY A 328 -5.07 19.51 23.43
CA GLY A 328 -4.26 18.74 22.46
C GLY A 328 -4.99 17.59 21.75
N ARG A 329 -6.20 17.19 22.18
CA ARG A 329 -6.93 16.10 21.53
C ARG A 329 -7.71 16.58 20.29
N VAL A 330 -7.49 15.91 19.15
CA VAL A 330 -8.38 16.01 17.99
C VAL A 330 -9.73 15.41 18.37
N SER A 331 -10.84 16.12 18.10
CA SER A 331 -12.18 15.60 18.39
C SER A 331 -12.44 14.30 17.64
N THR A 332 -13.35 13.46 18.14
CA THR A 332 -13.68 12.17 17.49
C THR A 332 -14.05 12.32 16.02
N ARG A 333 -14.72 13.42 15.64
CA ARG A 333 -15.06 13.75 14.25
C ARG A 333 -13.83 14.04 13.38
N GLY A 334 -12.80 14.66 13.94
CA GLY A 334 -11.55 14.99 13.22
C GLY A 334 -10.55 13.85 13.11
N ARG A 335 -10.77 12.74 13.82
CA ARG A 335 -9.79 11.65 13.89
C ARG A 335 -9.82 10.71 12.70
N ARG A 336 -10.94 10.61 11.97
CA ARG A 336 -11.11 9.62 10.90
C ARG A 336 -11.87 10.19 9.71
N LEU A 337 -11.39 9.91 8.50
CA LEU A 337 -12.16 10.11 7.28
C LEU A 337 -13.27 9.06 7.18
N ALA A 338 -14.43 9.45 6.67
CA ALA A 338 -15.47 8.51 6.29
C ALA A 338 -15.08 7.86 4.96
N VAL A 339 -15.23 6.54 4.87
CA VAL A 339 -14.82 5.74 3.72
C VAL A 339 -16.05 5.16 3.06
N ARG A 340 -16.12 5.27 1.73
CA ARG A 340 -17.13 4.63 0.88
C ARG A 340 -16.48 3.58 -0.03
N MET A 341 -17.31 2.72 -0.60
CA MET A 341 -16.86 1.80 -1.65
C MET A 341 -16.46 2.59 -2.90
N SER A 342 -15.34 2.21 -3.52
CA SER A 342 -14.90 2.84 -4.77
C SER A 342 -15.88 2.51 -5.90
N LEU A 343 -16.03 3.43 -6.88
CA LEU A 343 -16.83 3.20 -8.08
C LEU A 343 -16.35 1.99 -8.87
N ASP A 344 -15.03 1.77 -8.92
CA ASP A 344 -14.43 0.61 -9.58
C ASP A 344 -14.88 -0.71 -8.93
N ASP A 345 -15.03 -0.73 -7.61
CA ASP A 345 -15.50 -1.90 -6.87
C ASP A 345 -16.99 -2.15 -7.15
N ILE A 346 -17.80 -1.09 -7.18
CA ILE A 346 -19.23 -1.19 -7.51
C ILE A 346 -19.36 -1.85 -8.88
N LEU A 347 -18.66 -1.30 -9.88
CA LEU A 347 -18.69 -1.78 -11.25
C LEU A 347 -18.27 -3.26 -11.35
N MET A 348 -17.18 -3.64 -10.69
CA MET A 348 -16.68 -5.01 -10.66
C MET A 348 -17.71 -6.00 -10.07
N TRP A 349 -18.34 -5.66 -8.93
CA TRP A 349 -19.34 -6.53 -8.31
C TRP A 349 -20.63 -6.62 -9.12
N SER A 350 -21.08 -5.51 -9.72
CA SER A 350 -22.22 -5.56 -10.64
C SER A 350 -21.94 -6.40 -11.89
N ALA A 351 -20.73 -6.32 -12.45
CA ALA A 351 -20.33 -7.16 -13.58
C ALA A 351 -20.27 -8.64 -13.20
N LEU A 352 -19.72 -8.97 -12.02
CA LEU A 352 -19.70 -10.35 -11.51
C LEU A 352 -21.12 -10.87 -11.25
N ALA A 353 -21.99 -10.06 -10.66
CA ALA A 353 -23.38 -10.43 -10.43
C ALA A 353 -24.12 -10.69 -11.75
N LEU A 354 -23.97 -9.82 -12.75
CA LEU A 354 -24.54 -10.00 -14.08
C LEU A 354 -24.01 -11.28 -14.77
N PHE A 355 -22.72 -11.57 -14.62
CA PHE A 355 -22.12 -12.80 -15.14
C PHE A 355 -22.71 -14.06 -14.49
N VAL A 356 -22.87 -14.07 -13.16
CA VAL A 356 -23.48 -15.19 -12.44
C VAL A 356 -24.94 -15.38 -12.83
N VAL A 357 -25.70 -14.28 -12.93
CA VAL A 357 -27.10 -14.31 -13.39
C VAL A 357 -27.19 -14.88 -14.81
N GLY A 358 -26.35 -14.43 -15.74
CA GLY A 358 -26.30 -14.96 -17.10
C GLY A 358 -25.98 -16.46 -17.15
N LEU A 359 -25.07 -16.93 -16.28
CA LEU A 359 -24.72 -18.35 -16.17
C LEU A 359 -25.88 -19.19 -15.63
N VAL A 360 -26.61 -18.69 -14.63
CA VAL A 360 -27.81 -19.36 -14.08
C VAL A 360 -28.94 -19.43 -15.11
N PHE A 361 -29.22 -18.34 -15.83
CA PHE A 361 -30.24 -18.33 -16.88
C PHE A 361 -29.85 -19.19 -18.09
N GLY A 362 -28.56 -19.31 -18.39
CA GLY A 362 -28.05 -20.19 -19.45
C GLY A 362 -28.07 -21.67 -19.08
N LEU A 363 -28.04 -22.03 -17.80
CA LEU A 363 -28.16 -23.41 -17.30
C LEU A 363 -29.61 -23.87 -17.14
N LEU A 364 -30.55 -22.93 -17.05
CA LEU A 364 -32.00 -23.19 -16.89
C LEU A 364 -32.76 -23.25 -18.22
N ARG A 365 -32.07 -23.03 -19.35
CA ARG A 365 -32.58 -23.24 -20.72
C ARG A 365 -31.85 -24.43 -21.33
#